data_AF-A0ABD3UN15-F1
#
_entry.id   AF-A0ABD3UN15-F1
#
_cell.length_a   1.000
_cell.length_b   1.000
_cell.length_c   1.000
_cell.angle_alpha   90.00
_cell.angle_beta   90.00
_cell.angle_gamma   90.00
#
_symmetry.space_group_name_H-M   'P 1'
#
loop_
_entity.id
_entity.type
_entity.pdbx_description
1 polymer ?
#
loop_
_entity_poly.entity_id
_entity_poly.type
_entity_poly.pdbx_seq_one_letter_code
_entity_poly.pdbx_strand_id
1 'polypeptide(L)'
;MNKKALSILMRTKMRSLSPATNRINQMQFPPSDDKGSSSSSSQDGSSNHPRNFEQVQESMHSAISMNKTEILDAALDDFSEGYYDLPNENRRTLLLTLAREYDLNRSQVRELMKQYLGLELPRSDNIVDNGHEEEGSFSAFYRIERNLRHSLKPMYEVLFERLNTHPGGLRFLSIMRSDILSFLAEENIASLRALDSYLKEKLITWLSPANLQLHNVTWDDPASLLEKIVAYEAVHPISNLLDLKRRLGVGRRCFGYLHPAIPGEPLIFIEVALMENVAQTIQEVLWDDPPITESEATCALFYSISSTQPGLSGINLGKFLIKRVIDVVRKDMPRISVSFYRVDAVQF
;
A
#
# COMPACT_ATOMS: atom_id res chain seq x y z
N MET A 1 9.97 13.71 25.57
CA MET A 1 10.69 12.79 24.66
C MET A 1 12.12 13.31 24.46
N ASN A 2 13.14 12.48 24.70
CA ASN A 2 14.54 12.86 24.55
C ASN A 2 15.03 12.58 23.12
N LYS A 3 15.60 13.60 22.45
CA LYS A 3 16.07 13.55 21.04
C LYS A 3 17.07 12.43 20.76
N LYS A 4 17.77 11.92 21.79
CA LYS A 4 18.77 10.84 21.68
C LYS A 4 18.19 9.47 21.34
N ALA A 5 17.02 9.11 21.87
CA ALA A 5 16.38 7.82 21.58
C ALA A 5 15.96 7.72 20.10
N LEU A 6 15.52 8.85 19.53
CA LEU A 6 15.12 8.94 18.13
C LEU A 6 16.33 8.85 17.16
N SER A 7 17.51 9.33 17.58
CA SER A 7 18.71 9.31 16.74
C SER A 7 19.35 7.92 16.60
N ILE A 8 19.13 7.03 17.56
CA ILE A 8 19.64 5.65 17.54
C ILE A 8 18.88 4.82 16.50
N LEU A 9 17.60 5.13 16.25
CA LEU A 9 16.75 4.51 15.23
C LEU A 9 17.22 4.78 13.78
N MET A 10 18.02 5.83 13.54
CA MET A 10 18.26 6.39 12.20
C MET A 10 19.60 5.99 11.56
N ARG A 11 20.39 5.11 12.17
CA ARG A 11 21.75 4.78 11.71
C ARG A 11 22.02 3.28 11.62
N THR A 12 21.32 2.55 10.77
CA THR A 12 21.75 1.19 10.43
C THR A 12 21.45 0.84 8.97
N LYS A 13 22.46 0.29 8.29
CA LYS A 13 22.49 -0.03 6.86
C LYS A 13 21.97 -1.46 6.64
N MET A 14 21.13 -1.66 5.61
CA MET A 14 20.45 -2.92 5.29
C MET A 14 21.38 -4.08 4.91
N ARG A 15 20.91 -5.30 5.20
CA ARG A 15 21.30 -6.56 4.53
C ARG A 15 20.03 -7.11 3.84
N SER A 16 20.10 -7.43 2.56
CA SER A 16 18.97 -7.95 1.78
C SER A 16 18.61 -9.38 2.22
N LEU A 17 17.33 -9.62 2.51
CA LEU A 17 16.78 -10.95 2.75
C LEU A 17 16.26 -11.53 1.42
N SER A 18 16.76 -12.69 1.03
CA SER A 18 16.23 -13.52 -0.06
C SER A 18 14.94 -14.22 0.37
N PRO A 19 13.99 -14.48 -0.54
CA PRO A 19 12.72 -15.11 -0.20
C PRO A 19 12.92 -16.59 0.16
N ALA A 20 12.49 -16.96 1.36
CA ALA A 20 12.48 -18.35 1.83
C ALA A 20 11.29 -19.10 1.21
N THR A 21 11.59 -20.23 0.59
CA THR A 21 10.65 -21.19 0.01
C THR A 21 9.77 -21.81 1.11
N ASN A 22 8.53 -21.36 1.25
CA ASN A 22 7.56 -21.99 2.15
C ASN A 22 7.01 -23.27 1.52
N ARG A 23 7.47 -24.43 2.00
CA ARG A 23 6.79 -25.72 1.78
C ARG A 23 5.66 -25.85 2.80
N ILE A 24 4.42 -25.72 2.33
CA ILE A 24 3.21 -25.96 3.13
C ILE A 24 3.06 -27.48 3.33
N ASN A 25 2.97 -27.90 4.60
CA ASN A 25 2.59 -29.26 5.00
C ASN A 25 1.11 -29.49 4.68
N GLN A 26 0.82 -30.46 3.81
CA GLN A 26 -0.52 -30.99 3.58
C GLN A 26 -0.94 -31.85 4.78
N MET A 27 -2.02 -31.47 5.47
CA MET A 27 -2.78 -32.40 6.31
C MET A 27 -3.60 -33.32 5.40
N GLN A 28 -3.28 -34.62 5.43
CA GLN A 28 -4.03 -35.67 4.74
C GLN A 28 -5.23 -36.11 5.60
N PHE A 29 -6.43 -36.05 5.02
CA PHE A 29 -7.62 -36.77 5.52
C PHE A 29 -7.86 -38.03 4.65
N PRO A 30 -8.35 -39.14 5.23
CA PRO A 30 -8.56 -40.39 4.50
C PRO A 30 -9.80 -40.34 3.60
N PRO A 31 -9.88 -41.17 2.53
CA PRO A 31 -11.00 -41.15 1.60
C PRO A 31 -12.19 -41.93 2.16
N SER A 32 -13.39 -41.41 1.95
CA SER A 32 -14.65 -42.12 2.19
C SER A 32 -15.40 -42.31 0.87
N ASP A 33 -15.88 -43.53 0.70
CA ASP A 33 -16.39 -44.14 -0.53
C ASP A 33 -17.62 -43.46 -1.16
N ASP A 34 -17.65 -43.63 -2.48
CA ASP A 34 -18.60 -43.17 -3.48
C ASP A 34 -19.92 -43.97 -3.46
N LYS A 35 -21.07 -43.29 -3.44
CA LYS A 35 -22.34 -43.79 -4.00
C LYS A 35 -23.19 -42.61 -4.50
N GLY A 36 -23.42 -42.59 -5.79
CA GLY A 36 -24.07 -41.50 -6.50
C GLY A 36 -25.59 -41.38 -6.35
N SER A 37 -26.08 -40.23 -6.79
CA SER A 37 -27.43 -40.04 -7.34
C SER A 37 -27.44 -38.79 -8.20
N SER A 38 -27.88 -38.95 -9.44
CA SER A 38 -28.09 -37.93 -10.46
C SER A 38 -29.41 -37.18 -10.25
N SER A 39 -29.39 -35.85 -10.38
CA SER A 39 -30.51 -35.06 -10.94
C SER A 39 -30.14 -33.59 -11.17
N SER A 40 -29.94 -33.25 -12.45
CA SER A 40 -30.33 -32.05 -13.20
C SER A 40 -30.46 -30.64 -12.57
N SER A 41 -29.94 -29.69 -13.37
CA SER A 41 -30.35 -28.29 -13.62
C SER A 41 -29.94 -27.19 -12.63
N SER A 42 -28.93 -26.41 -13.01
CA SER A 42 -29.08 -25.03 -13.52
C SER A 42 -27.70 -24.54 -13.99
N GLN A 43 -27.50 -24.43 -15.30
CA GLN A 43 -26.30 -23.86 -15.90
C GLN A 43 -26.41 -22.33 -15.89
N ASP A 44 -25.61 -21.67 -15.05
CA ASP A 44 -25.02 -20.36 -15.36
C ASP A 44 -23.51 -20.54 -15.25
N GLY A 45 -22.93 -21.07 -16.32
CA GLY A 45 -21.49 -21.21 -16.47
C GLY A 45 -20.92 -19.96 -17.10
N SER A 46 -20.38 -19.05 -16.27
CA SER A 46 -19.34 -18.14 -16.74
C SER A 46 -18.23 -18.97 -17.38
N SER A 47 -18.11 -18.89 -18.69
CA SER A 47 -17.07 -19.58 -19.45
C SER A 47 -15.73 -18.94 -19.13
N ASN A 48 -15.07 -19.44 -18.09
CA ASN A 48 -13.76 -18.98 -17.65
C ASN A 48 -12.68 -19.52 -18.59
N HIS A 49 -12.65 -19.03 -19.83
CA HIS A 49 -11.48 -19.17 -20.69
C HIS A 49 -10.40 -18.20 -20.17
N PRO A 50 -9.13 -18.62 -20.07
CA PRO A 50 -8.05 -17.72 -19.68
C PRO A 50 -8.05 -16.53 -20.64
N ARG A 51 -8.22 -15.32 -20.09
CA ARG A 51 -8.26 -14.10 -20.91
C ARG A 51 -6.93 -13.97 -21.66
N ASN A 52 -7.01 -13.73 -22.97
CA ASN A 52 -5.81 -13.57 -23.79
C ASN A 52 -5.12 -12.23 -23.46
N PHE A 53 -3.78 -12.18 -23.54
CA PHE A 53 -2.99 -10.97 -23.31
C PHE A 53 -3.51 -9.75 -24.10
N GLU A 54 -3.87 -9.96 -25.36
CA GLU A 54 -4.39 -8.91 -26.24
C GLU A 54 -5.69 -8.30 -25.68
N GLN A 55 -6.59 -9.12 -25.13
CA GLN A 55 -7.85 -8.65 -24.55
C GLN A 55 -7.61 -7.81 -23.29
N VAL A 56 -6.65 -8.22 -22.44
CA VAL A 56 -6.28 -7.46 -21.23
C VAL A 56 -5.59 -6.15 -21.59
N GLN A 57 -4.80 -6.14 -22.67
CA GLN A 57 -4.18 -4.92 -23.19
C GLN A 57 -5.22 -3.96 -23.78
N GLU A 58 -6.23 -4.48 -24.49
CA GLU A 58 -7.34 -3.70 -25.04
C GLU A 58 -8.23 -3.11 -23.94
N SER A 59 -8.52 -3.87 -22.87
CA SER A 59 -9.27 -3.35 -21.72
C SER A 59 -8.49 -2.27 -20.98
N MET A 60 -7.17 -2.43 -20.81
CA MET A 60 -6.28 -1.38 -20.29
C MET A 60 -6.33 -0.12 -21.16
N HIS A 61 -6.23 -0.26 -22.49
CA HIS A 61 -6.31 0.88 -23.42
C HIS A 61 -7.66 1.59 -23.34
N SER A 62 -8.75 0.81 -23.30
CA SER A 62 -10.12 1.32 -23.16
C SER A 62 -10.30 2.07 -21.85
N ALA A 63 -9.78 1.52 -20.75
CA ALA A 63 -9.79 2.14 -19.43
C ALA A 63 -9.00 3.47 -19.37
N ILE A 64 -8.09 3.74 -20.30
CA ILE A 64 -7.37 5.03 -20.41
C ILE A 64 -8.07 6.00 -21.36
N SER A 65 -8.57 5.51 -22.49
CA SER A 65 -9.02 6.34 -23.62
C SER A 65 -10.51 6.70 -23.60
N MET A 66 -11.37 5.88 -22.96
CA MET A 66 -12.82 6.06 -23.01
C MET A 66 -13.32 7.17 -22.08
N ASN A 67 -14.46 7.78 -22.44
CA ASN A 67 -15.11 8.85 -21.65
C ASN A 67 -16.52 8.47 -21.13
N LYS A 68 -17.09 7.32 -21.55
CA LYS A 68 -18.43 6.88 -21.12
C LYS A 68 -18.31 6.02 -19.85
N THR A 69 -19.05 6.38 -18.80
CA THR A 69 -18.94 5.80 -17.44
C THR A 69 -19.33 4.32 -17.36
N GLU A 70 -20.46 3.90 -17.93
CA GLU A 70 -20.92 2.50 -17.82
C GLU A 70 -20.00 1.50 -18.53
N ILE A 71 -19.38 1.92 -19.64
CA ILE A 71 -18.43 1.09 -20.39
C ILE A 71 -17.06 1.08 -19.69
N LEU A 72 -16.77 2.13 -18.91
CA LEU A 72 -15.51 2.26 -18.21
C LEU A 72 -15.40 1.26 -17.06
N ASP A 73 -16.45 1.08 -16.26
CA ASP A 73 -16.42 0.13 -15.13
C ASP A 73 -16.18 -1.30 -15.62
N ALA A 74 -16.89 -1.72 -16.67
CA ALA A 74 -16.64 -3.01 -17.31
C ALA A 74 -15.20 -3.16 -17.83
N ALA A 75 -14.63 -2.11 -18.42
CA ALA A 75 -13.23 -2.13 -18.88
C ALA A 75 -12.23 -2.23 -17.71
N LEU A 76 -12.52 -1.59 -16.56
CA LEU A 76 -11.69 -1.64 -15.36
C LEU A 76 -11.76 -3.02 -14.68
N ASP A 77 -12.95 -3.62 -14.62
CA ASP A 77 -13.17 -4.99 -14.14
C ASP A 77 -12.42 -5.98 -15.04
N ASP A 78 -12.64 -5.91 -16.35
CA ASP A 78 -11.99 -6.76 -17.33
C ASP A 78 -10.46 -6.65 -17.30
N PHE A 79 -9.94 -5.44 -17.11
CA PHE A 79 -8.51 -5.20 -16.93
C PHE A 79 -8.00 -5.80 -15.62
N SER A 80 -8.69 -5.56 -14.50
CA SER A 80 -8.24 -5.99 -13.18
C SER A 80 -8.26 -7.51 -13.06
N GLU A 81 -9.37 -8.15 -13.44
CA GLU A 81 -9.51 -9.61 -13.47
C GLU A 81 -8.52 -10.24 -14.44
N GLY A 82 -8.47 -9.72 -15.68
CA GLY A 82 -7.56 -10.22 -16.70
C GLY A 82 -6.11 -10.13 -16.28
N TYR A 83 -5.69 -9.05 -15.61
CA TYR A 83 -4.34 -8.91 -15.08
C TYR A 83 -3.98 -10.04 -14.11
N TYR A 84 -4.91 -10.46 -13.23
CA TYR A 84 -4.66 -11.57 -12.29
C TYR A 84 -4.46 -12.90 -13.01
N ASP A 85 -5.14 -13.13 -14.11
CA ASP A 85 -5.04 -14.38 -14.86
C ASP A 85 -3.77 -14.45 -15.75
N LEU A 86 -3.14 -13.31 -16.02
CA LEU A 86 -1.93 -13.27 -16.82
C LEU A 86 -0.74 -13.93 -16.11
N PRO A 87 0.05 -14.74 -16.84
CA PRO A 87 1.37 -15.17 -16.39
C PRO A 87 2.27 -13.97 -16.06
N ASN A 88 3.24 -14.19 -15.17
CA ASN A 88 4.14 -13.16 -14.69
C ASN A 88 4.88 -12.42 -15.84
N GLU A 89 5.33 -13.14 -16.88
CA GLU A 89 5.97 -12.57 -18.07
C GLU A 89 5.03 -11.62 -18.86
N ASN A 90 3.75 -11.97 -18.94
CA ASN A 90 2.74 -11.16 -19.61
C ASN A 90 2.39 -9.92 -18.79
N ARG A 91 2.32 -10.02 -17.46
CA ARG A 91 2.17 -8.85 -16.57
C ARG A 91 3.35 -7.89 -16.72
N ARG A 92 4.58 -8.41 -16.75
CA ARG A 92 5.79 -7.60 -17.00
C ARG A 92 5.69 -6.86 -18.33
N THR A 93 5.30 -7.57 -19.39
CA THR A 93 5.14 -6.98 -20.73
C THR A 93 4.09 -5.88 -20.71
N LEU A 94 2.93 -6.13 -20.08
CA LEU A 94 1.84 -5.16 -19.98
C LEU A 94 2.24 -3.90 -19.21
N LEU A 95 2.94 -4.04 -18.08
CA LEU A 95 3.43 -2.91 -17.30
C LEU A 95 4.51 -2.11 -18.05
N LEU A 96 5.35 -2.77 -18.86
CA LEU A 96 6.30 -2.10 -19.73
C LEU A 96 5.60 -1.32 -20.85
N THR A 97 4.54 -1.88 -21.44
CA THR A 97 3.67 -1.19 -22.39
C THR A 97 3.06 0.04 -21.74
N LEU A 98 2.46 -0.10 -20.55
CA LEU A 98 1.91 1.01 -19.77
C LEU A 98 2.96 2.11 -19.53
N ALA A 99 4.17 1.72 -19.08
CA ALA A 99 5.25 2.64 -18.77
C ALA A 99 5.89 3.34 -19.99
N ARG A 100 5.76 2.78 -21.20
CA ARG A 100 6.42 3.30 -22.41
C ARG A 100 5.46 4.04 -23.33
N GLU A 101 4.29 3.46 -23.57
CA GLU A 101 3.31 3.97 -24.54
C GLU A 101 2.37 4.99 -23.92
N TYR A 102 2.11 4.91 -22.60
CA TYR A 102 1.18 5.78 -21.88
C TYR A 102 1.90 6.73 -20.91
N ASP A 103 3.17 7.05 -21.19
CA ASP A 103 3.94 8.03 -20.45
C ASP A 103 3.61 9.47 -20.93
N LEU A 104 4.60 10.32 -21.15
CA LEU A 104 4.41 11.71 -21.58
C LEU A 104 4.32 11.85 -23.09
N ASN A 105 3.44 12.75 -23.55
CA ASN A 105 3.48 13.28 -24.90
C ASN A 105 4.68 14.23 -25.07
N ARG A 106 5.86 13.66 -25.34
CA ARG A 106 7.13 14.40 -25.44
C ARG A 106 7.15 15.45 -26.55
N SER A 107 6.37 15.28 -27.63
CA SER A 107 6.28 16.29 -28.69
C SER A 107 5.51 17.52 -28.21
N GLN A 108 4.37 17.33 -27.52
CA GLN A 108 3.61 18.41 -26.92
C GLN A 108 4.41 19.15 -25.84
N VAL A 109 5.13 18.43 -24.97
CA VAL A 109 5.99 19.05 -23.95
C VAL A 109 7.06 19.93 -24.60
N ARG A 110 7.75 19.43 -25.63
CA ARG A 110 8.77 20.22 -26.34
C ARG A 110 8.20 21.47 -26.99
N GLU A 111 7.00 21.38 -27.55
CA GLU A 111 6.34 22.53 -28.17
C GLU A 111 5.99 23.61 -27.14
N LEU A 112 5.39 23.22 -26.01
CA LEU A 112 5.09 24.13 -24.91
C LEU A 112 6.35 24.77 -24.29
N MET A 113 7.46 24.02 -24.19
CA MET A 113 8.73 24.57 -23.71
C MET A 113 9.30 25.62 -24.66
N LYS A 114 9.20 25.42 -25.98
CA LYS A 114 9.59 26.44 -26.97
C LYS A 114 8.75 27.70 -26.83
N GLN A 115 7.44 27.54 -26.67
CA GLN A 115 6.52 28.66 -26.45
C GLN A 115 6.86 29.42 -25.17
N TYR A 116 7.20 28.71 -24.09
CA TYR A 116 7.61 29.31 -22.81
C TYR A 116 8.91 30.11 -22.93
N LEU A 117 9.94 29.53 -23.55
CA LEU A 117 11.24 30.17 -23.73
C LEU A 117 11.20 31.35 -24.71
N GLY A 118 10.19 31.42 -25.58
CA GLY A 118 9.97 32.54 -26.50
C GLY A 118 9.27 33.74 -25.87
N LEU A 119 8.81 33.66 -24.62
CA LEU A 119 8.21 34.80 -23.92
C LEU A 119 9.29 35.77 -23.44
N GLU A 120 9.11 37.06 -23.72
CA GLU A 120 9.96 38.10 -23.15
C GLU A 120 9.58 38.35 -21.68
N LEU A 121 10.58 38.39 -20.80
CA LEU A 121 10.36 38.77 -19.41
C LEU A 121 9.94 40.24 -19.34
N PRO A 122 8.92 40.60 -18.54
CA PRO A 122 8.55 42.00 -18.34
C PRO A 122 9.77 42.76 -17.81
N ARG A 123 10.18 43.84 -18.49
CA ARG A 123 11.34 44.63 -18.08
C ARG A 123 10.99 45.46 -16.85
N SER A 124 11.82 45.38 -15.82
CA SER A 124 11.68 46.09 -14.55
C SER A 124 11.82 47.61 -14.63
N ASP A 125 12.07 48.19 -15.82
CA ASP A 125 12.47 49.60 -15.96
C ASP A 125 11.31 50.60 -15.96
N ASN A 126 10.06 50.15 -15.95
CA ASN A 126 8.89 51.02 -15.88
C ASN A 126 8.09 50.77 -14.59
N ILE A 127 8.70 51.04 -13.43
CA ILE A 127 7.97 51.19 -12.16
C ILE A 127 7.23 52.53 -12.22
N VAL A 128 6.18 52.59 -13.04
CA VAL A 128 5.12 53.59 -12.90
C VAL A 128 3.92 52.83 -12.35
N ASP A 129 3.69 53.07 -11.08
CA ASP A 129 2.58 52.66 -10.21
C ASP A 129 1.25 52.41 -10.96
N ASN A 130 1.07 51.20 -11.48
CA ASN A 130 -0.20 50.69 -12.02
C ASN A 130 -0.19 49.15 -11.93
N GLY A 131 -0.43 48.61 -10.73
CA GLY A 131 -0.42 47.16 -10.46
C GLY A 131 -1.37 46.28 -11.29
N HIS A 132 -2.22 46.89 -12.13
CA HIS A 132 -3.09 46.18 -13.07
C HIS A 132 -2.44 45.86 -14.43
N GLU A 133 -1.39 46.58 -14.85
CA GLU A 133 -0.71 46.33 -16.14
C GLU A 133 0.32 45.19 -16.06
N GLU A 134 0.89 44.94 -14.88
CA GLU A 134 1.83 43.84 -14.63
C GLU A 134 1.16 42.44 -14.66
N GLU A 135 -0.08 42.32 -14.17
CA GLU A 135 -0.84 41.04 -14.19
C GLU A 135 -1.14 40.57 -15.63
N GLY A 136 -1.43 41.50 -16.54
CA GLY A 136 -1.62 41.20 -17.96
C GLY A 136 -0.34 40.66 -18.61
N SER A 137 0.83 41.12 -18.15
CA SER A 137 2.15 40.75 -18.67
C SER A 137 2.53 39.30 -18.36
N PHE A 138 2.20 38.81 -17.16
CA PHE A 138 2.46 37.41 -16.78
C PHE A 138 1.34 36.43 -17.17
N SER A 139 0.21 36.91 -17.69
CA SER A 139 -0.92 36.06 -18.08
C SER A 139 -0.53 34.94 -19.07
N ALA A 140 0.36 35.24 -20.02
CA ALA A 140 0.90 34.26 -20.97
C ALA A 140 1.77 33.20 -20.29
N PHE A 141 2.62 33.61 -19.33
CA PHE A 141 3.44 32.70 -18.53
C PHE A 141 2.56 31.73 -17.74
N TYR A 142 1.59 32.23 -16.98
CA TYR A 142 0.70 31.38 -16.18
C TYR A 142 -0.09 30.36 -17.02
N ARG A 143 -0.54 30.76 -18.21
CA ARG A 143 -1.23 29.86 -19.14
C ARG A 143 -0.30 28.76 -19.66
N ILE A 144 0.91 29.11 -20.11
CA ILE A 144 1.86 28.13 -20.64
C ILE A 144 2.37 27.20 -19.53
N GLU A 145 2.67 27.73 -18.34
CA GLU A 145 3.05 26.94 -17.17
C GLU A 145 1.95 25.96 -16.76
N ARG A 146 0.68 26.39 -16.77
CA ARG A 146 -0.46 25.49 -16.51
C ARG A 146 -0.51 24.37 -17.54
N ASN A 147 -0.34 24.69 -18.82
CA ASN A 147 -0.35 23.69 -19.90
C ASN A 147 0.86 22.75 -19.81
N LEU A 148 2.03 23.25 -19.41
CA LEU A 148 3.23 22.45 -19.14
C LEU A 148 3.00 21.50 -17.96
N ARG A 149 2.48 22.00 -16.83
CA ARG A 149 2.10 21.17 -15.68
C ARG A 149 1.10 20.08 -16.08
N HIS A 150 0.15 20.40 -16.95
CA HIS A 150 -0.80 19.41 -17.46
C HIS A 150 -0.15 18.38 -18.40
N SER A 151 0.73 18.82 -19.30
CA SER A 151 1.38 17.93 -20.29
C SER A 151 2.51 17.07 -19.69
N LEU A 152 3.03 17.46 -18.52
CA LEU A 152 4.00 16.69 -17.74
C LEU A 152 3.35 15.62 -16.85
N LYS A 153 2.02 15.48 -16.90
CA LYS A 153 1.32 14.34 -16.32
C LYS A 153 1.35 13.16 -17.29
N PRO A 154 1.75 11.96 -16.86
CA PRO A 154 1.72 10.79 -17.71
C PRO A 154 0.29 10.35 -18.02
N MET A 155 0.07 9.76 -19.20
CA MET A 155 -1.26 9.30 -19.60
C MET A 155 -1.78 8.16 -18.71
N TYR A 156 -0.88 7.33 -18.17
CA TYR A 156 -1.25 6.30 -17.18
C TYR A 156 -1.77 6.88 -15.85
N GLU A 157 -1.64 8.19 -15.59
CA GLU A 157 -2.34 8.84 -14.45
C GLU A 157 -3.86 8.61 -14.54
N VAL A 158 -4.42 8.66 -15.76
CA VAL A 158 -5.85 8.48 -15.98
C VAL A 158 -6.32 7.11 -15.50
N LEU A 159 -5.56 6.05 -15.81
CA LEU A 159 -5.83 4.70 -15.34
C LEU A 159 -5.79 4.63 -13.81
N PHE A 160 -4.76 5.21 -13.20
CA PHE A 160 -4.60 5.17 -11.75
C PHE A 160 -5.71 5.90 -11.00
N GLU A 161 -6.11 7.09 -11.45
CA GLU A 161 -7.22 7.84 -10.86
C GLU A 161 -8.54 7.08 -10.99
N ARG A 162 -8.80 6.47 -12.16
CA ARG A 162 -10.01 5.67 -12.41
C ARG A 162 -10.06 4.43 -11.52
N LEU A 163 -8.95 3.70 -11.41
CA LEU A 163 -8.83 2.57 -10.49
C LEU A 163 -8.98 3.00 -9.03
N ASN A 164 -8.44 4.14 -8.62
CA ASN A 164 -8.62 4.62 -7.25
C ASN A 164 -10.09 4.91 -6.91
N THR A 165 -10.89 5.36 -7.87
CA THR A 165 -12.35 5.54 -7.70
C THR A 165 -13.17 4.27 -7.87
N HIS A 166 -12.57 3.20 -8.40
CA HIS A 166 -13.23 1.93 -8.66
C HIS A 166 -13.24 1.04 -7.40
N PRO A 167 -14.34 0.32 -7.09
CA PRO A 167 -14.36 -0.67 -6.03
C PRO A 167 -13.19 -1.65 -6.12
N GLY A 168 -12.42 -1.79 -5.03
CA GLY A 168 -11.24 -2.68 -4.99
C GLY A 168 -10.02 -2.20 -5.78
N GLY A 169 -10.12 -1.12 -6.56
CA GLY A 169 -9.02 -0.69 -7.43
C GLY A 169 -7.81 -0.14 -6.68
N LEU A 170 -7.98 0.45 -5.49
CA LEU A 170 -6.84 0.86 -4.64
C LEU A 170 -6.00 -0.34 -4.16
N ARG A 171 -6.66 -1.48 -3.87
CA ARG A 171 -5.97 -2.74 -3.56
C ARG A 171 -5.21 -3.25 -4.78
N PHE A 172 -5.86 -3.24 -5.93
CA PHE A 172 -5.27 -3.67 -7.20
C PHE A 172 -4.04 -2.83 -7.58
N LEU A 173 -4.08 -1.51 -7.38
CA LEU A 173 -2.93 -0.61 -7.59
C LEU A 173 -1.74 -0.98 -6.69
N SER A 174 -1.99 -1.40 -5.45
CA SER A 174 -0.92 -1.91 -4.58
C SER A 174 -0.31 -3.19 -5.15
N ILE A 175 -1.13 -4.11 -5.67
CA ILE A 175 -0.67 -5.35 -6.30
C ILE A 175 0.14 -5.07 -7.56
N MET A 176 -0.33 -4.19 -8.44
CA MET A 176 0.44 -3.74 -9.60
C MET A 176 1.80 -3.17 -9.17
N ARG A 177 1.84 -2.35 -8.12
CA ARG A 177 3.11 -1.82 -7.60
C ARG A 177 4.03 -2.92 -7.06
N SER A 178 3.49 -3.94 -6.41
CA SER A 178 4.25 -5.11 -5.97
C SER A 178 4.95 -5.79 -7.15
N ASP A 179 4.23 -6.01 -8.24
CA ASP A 179 4.78 -6.61 -9.46
C ASP A 179 5.86 -5.71 -10.08
N ILE A 180 5.61 -4.40 -10.16
CA ILE A 180 6.59 -3.40 -10.63
C ILE A 180 7.89 -3.48 -9.83
N LEU A 181 7.80 -3.54 -8.49
CA LEU A 181 8.97 -3.62 -7.60
C LEU A 181 9.74 -4.93 -7.80
N SER A 182 9.03 -6.05 -7.99
CA SER A 182 9.65 -7.35 -8.29
C SER A 182 10.45 -7.28 -9.59
N PHE A 183 9.87 -6.71 -10.65
CA PHE A 183 10.54 -6.58 -11.94
C PHE A 183 11.74 -5.63 -11.90
N LEU A 184 11.64 -4.54 -11.13
CA LEU A 184 12.77 -3.62 -10.92
C LEU A 184 13.93 -4.25 -10.15
N ALA A 185 13.65 -5.23 -9.27
CA ALA A 185 14.68 -5.98 -8.56
C ALA A 185 15.43 -6.95 -9.49
N GLU A 186 14.76 -7.50 -10.50
CA GLU A 186 15.39 -8.32 -11.54
C GLU A 186 16.18 -7.48 -12.55
N GLU A 187 15.58 -6.42 -13.06
CA GLU A 187 16.17 -5.57 -14.09
C GLU A 187 15.81 -4.09 -13.88
N ASN A 188 16.83 -3.24 -13.82
CA ASN A 188 16.66 -1.84 -13.49
C ASN A 188 16.22 -0.98 -14.70
N ILE A 189 14.97 -1.12 -15.13
CA ILE A 189 14.41 -0.47 -16.33
C ILE A 189 13.92 0.96 -16.00
N ALA A 190 14.43 1.96 -16.73
CA ALA A 190 14.15 3.38 -16.46
C ALA A 190 12.68 3.78 -16.58
N SER A 191 11.97 3.30 -17.62
CA SER A 191 10.53 3.59 -17.80
C SER A 191 9.70 3.02 -16.66
N LEU A 192 10.04 1.81 -16.20
CA LEU A 192 9.35 1.14 -15.10
C LEU A 192 9.60 1.84 -13.76
N ARG A 193 10.81 2.41 -13.56
CA ARG A 193 11.11 3.25 -12.39
C ARG A 193 10.29 4.53 -12.37
N ALA A 194 10.07 5.15 -13.53
CA ALA A 194 9.21 6.33 -13.64
C ALA A 194 7.75 5.98 -13.27
N LEU A 195 7.25 4.84 -13.76
CA LEU A 195 5.94 4.31 -13.40
C LEU A 195 5.81 4.04 -11.88
N ASP A 196 6.78 3.35 -11.27
CA ASP A 196 6.82 3.12 -9.80
C ASP A 196 6.82 4.44 -9.04
N SER A 197 7.69 5.37 -9.41
CA SER A 197 7.83 6.65 -8.69
C SER A 197 6.51 7.41 -8.68
N TYR A 198 5.82 7.45 -9.83
CA TYR A 198 4.54 8.11 -9.96
C TYR A 198 3.43 7.39 -9.18
N LEU A 199 3.33 6.07 -9.30
CA LEU A 199 2.34 5.28 -8.57
C LEU A 199 2.55 5.35 -7.05
N LYS A 200 3.81 5.37 -6.60
CA LYS A 200 4.18 5.56 -5.20
C LYS A 200 3.68 6.89 -4.66
N GLU A 201 3.88 7.99 -5.39
CA GLU A 201 3.38 9.32 -4.99
C GLU A 201 1.85 9.35 -4.85
N LYS A 202 1.14 8.71 -5.77
CA LYS A 202 -0.32 8.57 -5.71
C LYS A 202 -0.76 7.74 -4.50
N LEU A 203 -0.15 6.58 -4.27
CA LEU A 203 -0.45 5.74 -3.11
C LEU A 203 -0.14 6.43 -1.78
N ILE A 204 0.94 7.22 -1.67
CA ILE A 204 1.23 8.05 -0.48
C ILE A 204 0.07 9.02 -0.20
N THR A 205 -0.50 9.60 -1.25
CA THR A 205 -1.59 10.57 -1.14
C THR A 205 -2.90 9.89 -0.75
N TRP A 206 -3.26 8.80 -1.42
CA TRP A 206 -4.53 8.10 -1.20
C TRP A 206 -4.56 7.33 0.12
N LEU A 207 -3.45 6.71 0.51
CA LEU A 207 -3.30 5.95 1.75
C LEU A 207 -2.74 6.80 2.89
N SER A 208 -2.96 8.12 2.86
CA SER A 208 -2.44 9.02 3.89
C SER A 208 -2.95 8.61 5.28
N PRO A 209 -2.17 8.83 6.36
CA PRO A 209 -2.57 8.42 7.73
C PRO A 209 -3.88 9.01 8.23
N ALA A 210 -4.33 10.12 7.63
CA ALA A 210 -5.62 10.75 7.92
C ALA A 210 -6.81 9.89 7.43
N ASN A 211 -6.59 9.09 6.40
CA ASN A 211 -7.62 8.23 5.78
C ASN A 211 -7.65 6.82 6.40
N LEU A 212 -6.67 6.50 7.26
CA LEU A 212 -6.57 5.20 7.91
C LEU A 212 -7.36 5.17 9.21
N GLN A 213 -8.19 4.13 9.35
CA GLN A 213 -8.95 3.80 10.54
C GLN A 213 -8.10 2.91 11.45
N LEU A 214 -7.99 3.31 12.71
CA LEU A 214 -7.30 2.52 13.73
C LEU A 214 -8.32 1.57 14.36
N HIS A 215 -8.07 0.27 14.26
CA HIS A 215 -8.88 -0.81 14.81
C HIS A 215 -8.10 -1.56 15.89
N ASN A 216 -8.75 -1.90 17.00
CA ASN A 216 -8.17 -2.79 18.00
C ASN A 216 -8.52 -4.23 17.60
N VAL A 217 -7.51 -4.99 17.15
CA VAL A 217 -7.65 -6.38 16.73
C VAL A 217 -7.70 -7.26 17.97
N THR A 218 -8.74 -8.06 18.09
CA THR A 218 -9.03 -8.93 19.23
C THR A 218 -9.31 -10.35 18.75
N TRP A 219 -9.40 -11.29 19.69
CA TRP A 219 -9.75 -12.68 19.37
C TRP A 219 -11.16 -12.84 18.75
N ASP A 220 -12.05 -11.87 18.98
CA ASP A 220 -13.43 -11.90 18.49
C ASP A 220 -13.57 -11.35 17.07
N ASP A 221 -12.49 -10.83 16.47
CA ASP A 221 -12.48 -10.38 15.09
C ASP A 221 -12.64 -11.55 14.09
N PRO A 222 -13.15 -11.29 12.87
CA PRO A 222 -13.35 -12.32 11.87
C PRO A 222 -12.07 -13.12 11.59
N ALA A 223 -12.21 -14.44 11.45
CA ALA A 223 -11.10 -15.34 11.16
C ALA A 223 -10.32 -14.94 9.89
N SER A 224 -11.00 -14.34 8.90
CA SER A 224 -10.38 -13.81 7.68
C SER A 224 -9.42 -12.63 7.92
N LEU A 225 -9.64 -11.82 8.96
CA LEU A 225 -8.70 -10.78 9.38
C LEU A 225 -7.54 -11.41 10.16
N LEU A 226 -7.85 -12.33 11.07
CA LEU A 226 -6.86 -13.02 11.90
C LEU A 226 -5.86 -13.85 11.07
N GLU A 227 -6.34 -14.53 10.03
CA GLU A 227 -5.50 -15.26 9.08
C GLU A 227 -4.48 -14.34 8.40
N LYS A 228 -4.87 -13.11 8.06
CA LYS A 228 -3.98 -12.11 7.48
C LYS A 228 -2.93 -11.63 8.47
N ILE A 229 -3.30 -11.41 9.74
CA ILE A 229 -2.32 -11.07 10.79
C ILE A 229 -1.26 -12.17 10.91
N VAL A 230 -1.67 -13.45 10.91
CA VAL A 230 -0.75 -14.59 10.91
C VAL A 230 0.14 -14.60 9.65
N ALA A 231 -0.45 -14.42 8.48
CA ALA A 231 0.25 -14.50 7.20
C ALA A 231 1.27 -13.36 7.01
N TYR A 232 0.99 -12.17 7.55
CA TYR A 232 1.78 -10.97 7.33
C TYR A 232 2.72 -10.60 8.47
N GLU A 233 2.79 -11.39 9.53
CA GLU A 233 3.71 -11.15 10.63
C GLU A 233 5.17 -11.35 10.18
N ALA A 234 5.88 -10.24 10.02
CA ALA A 234 7.19 -10.19 9.39
C ALA A 234 8.36 -10.17 10.40
N VAL A 235 8.09 -9.87 11.68
CA VAL A 235 9.13 -9.72 12.71
C VAL A 235 9.27 -11.00 13.53
N HIS A 236 8.16 -11.56 13.98
CA HIS A 236 8.10 -12.72 14.88
C HIS A 236 7.01 -13.71 14.42
N PRO A 237 7.34 -14.67 13.55
CA PRO A 237 6.36 -15.57 12.94
C PRO A 237 5.39 -16.21 13.94
N ILE A 238 4.10 -16.12 13.66
CA ILE A 238 3.06 -16.74 14.50
C ILE A 238 2.98 -18.22 14.15
N SER A 239 3.30 -19.07 15.13
CA SER A 239 3.55 -20.50 14.85
C SER A 239 2.29 -21.36 14.78
N ASN A 240 1.23 -20.98 15.51
CA ASN A 240 -0.03 -21.72 15.58
C ASN A 240 -1.15 -20.88 16.20
N LEU A 241 -2.37 -21.43 16.23
CA LEU A 241 -3.56 -20.78 16.75
C LEU A 241 -3.46 -20.40 18.25
N LEU A 242 -2.78 -21.22 19.06
CA LEU A 242 -2.55 -20.91 20.48
C LEU A 242 -1.61 -19.71 20.65
N ASP A 243 -0.61 -19.58 19.77
CA ASP A 243 0.28 -18.42 19.73
C ASP A 243 -0.50 -17.15 19.39
N LEU A 244 -1.31 -17.17 18.33
CA LEU A 244 -2.19 -16.06 17.98
C LEU A 244 -3.10 -15.67 19.17
N LYS A 245 -3.72 -16.66 19.81
CA LYS A 245 -4.61 -16.42 20.95
C LYS A 245 -3.89 -15.76 22.12
N ARG A 246 -2.63 -16.12 22.38
CA ARG A 246 -1.81 -15.43 23.40
C ARG A 246 -1.57 -13.98 23.01
N ARG A 247 -1.18 -13.71 21.76
CA ARG A 247 -0.87 -12.35 21.27
C ARG A 247 -2.07 -11.41 21.17
N LEU A 248 -3.29 -11.96 21.16
CA LEU A 248 -4.55 -11.21 21.22
C LEU A 248 -5.25 -11.31 22.59
N GLY A 249 -4.59 -11.94 23.56
CA GLY A 249 -5.14 -12.28 24.87
C GLY A 249 -4.83 -11.25 25.95
N VAL A 250 -4.93 -11.68 27.20
CA VAL A 250 -4.67 -10.85 28.38
C VAL A 250 -3.24 -10.31 28.34
N GLY A 251 -3.06 -9.05 28.71
CA GLY A 251 -1.75 -8.39 28.72
C GLY A 251 -1.19 -8.11 27.34
N ARG A 252 -2.00 -8.24 26.28
CA ARG A 252 -1.60 -7.95 24.89
C ARG A 252 -2.63 -7.07 24.21
N ARG A 253 -2.15 -6.20 23.32
CA ARG A 253 -2.99 -5.40 22.43
C ARG A 253 -2.43 -5.45 21.02
N CYS A 254 -3.30 -5.60 20.04
CA CYS A 254 -2.94 -5.58 18.63
C CYS A 254 -3.77 -4.50 17.93
N PHE A 255 -3.12 -3.65 17.15
CA PHE A 255 -3.77 -2.54 16.47
C PHE A 255 -3.57 -2.65 14.96
N GLY A 256 -4.65 -2.63 14.19
CA GLY A 256 -4.63 -2.61 12.74
C GLY A 256 -4.97 -1.23 12.17
N TYR A 257 -4.27 -0.79 11.14
CA TYR A 257 -4.66 0.33 10.30
C TYR A 257 -5.36 -0.17 9.05
N LEU A 258 -6.66 0.10 8.95
CA LEU A 258 -7.50 -0.28 7.81
C LEU A 258 -7.84 0.93 6.97
N HIS A 259 -8.08 0.71 5.68
CA HIS A 259 -8.57 1.73 4.76
C HIS A 259 -9.97 1.33 4.26
N PRO A 260 -10.96 2.24 4.24
CA PRO A 260 -12.32 1.91 3.81
C PRO A 260 -12.41 1.33 2.39
N ALA A 261 -11.56 1.79 1.48
CA ALA A 261 -11.49 1.28 0.10
C ALA A 261 -10.73 -0.06 -0.05
N ILE A 262 -10.15 -0.59 1.03
CA ILE A 262 -9.49 -1.90 1.08
C ILE A 262 -10.06 -2.67 2.28
N PRO A 263 -11.34 -3.09 2.22
CA PRO A 263 -12.03 -3.67 3.37
C PRO A 263 -11.40 -5.00 3.80
N GLY A 264 -11.30 -5.20 5.12
CA GLY A 264 -10.77 -6.42 5.72
C GLY A 264 -9.27 -6.66 5.51
N GLU A 265 -8.53 -5.68 4.98
CA GLU A 265 -7.08 -5.73 4.83
C GLU A 265 -6.41 -4.79 5.84
N PRO A 266 -5.69 -5.31 6.85
CA PRO A 266 -4.88 -4.45 7.71
C PRO A 266 -3.66 -4.02 6.89
N LEU A 267 -3.47 -2.73 6.61
CA LEU A 267 -2.31 -2.26 5.83
C LEU A 267 -1.03 -2.25 6.67
N ILE A 268 -1.19 -1.90 7.94
CA ILE A 268 -0.18 -2.02 8.98
C ILE A 268 -0.86 -2.63 10.20
N PHE A 269 -0.17 -3.50 10.92
CA PHE A 269 -0.56 -3.83 12.28
C PHE A 269 0.61 -3.71 13.26
N ILE A 270 0.27 -3.44 14.52
CA ILE A 270 1.19 -3.12 15.60
C ILE A 270 0.82 -3.99 16.79
N GLU A 271 1.78 -4.76 17.27
CA GLU A 271 1.61 -5.58 18.47
C GLU A 271 2.29 -4.92 19.67
N VAL A 272 1.54 -4.88 20.78
CA VAL A 272 1.94 -4.26 22.04
C VAL A 272 1.78 -5.26 23.17
N ALA A 273 2.84 -5.47 23.93
CA ALA A 273 2.82 -6.23 25.17
C ALA A 273 2.70 -5.28 26.36
N LEU A 274 1.75 -5.56 27.24
CA LEU A 274 1.63 -4.88 28.52
C LEU A 274 2.47 -5.65 29.54
N MET A 275 3.35 -4.95 30.26
CA MET A 275 4.36 -5.55 31.15
C MET A 275 4.59 -4.67 32.39
N GLU A 276 5.15 -5.23 33.46
CA GLU A 276 5.59 -4.46 34.63
C GLU A 276 6.94 -3.78 34.39
N ASN A 277 7.81 -4.39 33.59
CA ASN A 277 9.15 -3.88 33.29
C ASN A 277 9.44 -4.01 31.79
N VAL A 278 10.38 -3.20 31.30
CA VAL A 278 10.85 -3.33 29.91
C VAL A 278 11.60 -4.65 29.75
N ALA A 279 11.11 -5.50 28.85
CA ALA A 279 11.74 -6.78 28.54
C ALA A 279 13.18 -6.60 28.00
N GLN A 280 14.07 -7.49 28.41
CA GLN A 280 15.46 -7.55 27.93
C GLN A 280 15.61 -8.46 26.71
N THR A 281 14.72 -9.45 26.58
CA THR A 281 14.71 -10.39 25.47
C THR A 281 13.33 -10.48 24.83
N ILE A 282 13.26 -10.88 23.56
CA ILE A 282 11.98 -11.11 22.89
C ILE A 282 11.27 -12.32 23.47
N GLN A 283 12.04 -13.25 24.06
CA GLN A 283 11.49 -14.42 24.71
C GLN A 283 10.62 -14.06 25.92
N GLU A 284 11.02 -13.06 26.71
CA GLU A 284 10.19 -12.53 27.80
C GLU A 284 8.87 -11.93 27.29
N VAL A 285 8.82 -11.43 26.05
CA VAL A 285 7.62 -10.86 25.44
C VAL A 285 6.71 -11.93 24.83
N LEU A 286 7.28 -12.92 24.16
CA LEU A 286 6.47 -13.93 23.45
C LEU A 286 5.99 -15.08 24.37
N TRP A 287 6.70 -15.37 25.47
CA TRP A 287 6.40 -16.46 26.40
C TRP A 287 6.17 -15.95 27.84
N ASP A 288 5.25 -15.00 27.97
CA ASP A 288 4.81 -14.41 29.24
C ASP A 288 3.63 -15.22 29.82
N ASP A 289 3.93 -16.16 30.71
CA ASP A 289 2.95 -17.08 31.31
C ASP A 289 3.19 -17.20 32.83
N PRO A 290 2.22 -16.82 33.70
CA PRO A 290 0.93 -16.23 33.35
C PRO A 290 1.07 -14.79 32.86
N PRO A 291 0.21 -14.35 31.90
CA PRO A 291 0.26 -12.98 31.41
C PRO A 291 -0.19 -11.98 32.49
N ILE A 292 0.46 -10.82 32.53
CA ILE A 292 0.06 -9.73 33.41
C ILE A 292 -1.29 -9.13 33.00
N THR A 293 -2.11 -8.75 33.99
CA THR A 293 -3.37 -8.06 33.71
C THR A 293 -3.13 -6.61 33.31
N GLU A 294 -4.05 -6.00 32.55
CA GLU A 294 -3.91 -4.58 32.17
C GLU A 294 -3.79 -3.67 33.40
N SER A 295 -4.49 -3.97 34.51
CA SER A 295 -4.46 -3.18 35.74
C SER A 295 -3.09 -3.13 36.44
N GLU A 296 -2.27 -4.15 36.23
CA GLU A 296 -0.96 -4.29 36.88
C GLU A 296 0.18 -3.79 35.98
N ALA A 297 -0.07 -3.62 34.68
CA ALA A 297 0.94 -3.20 33.74
C ALA A 297 1.36 -1.74 33.95
N THR A 298 2.68 -1.51 33.97
CA THR A 298 3.29 -0.18 34.06
C THR A 298 4.00 0.21 32.76
N CYS A 299 4.14 -0.71 31.81
CA CYS A 299 4.81 -0.53 30.53
C CYS A 299 3.99 -1.10 29.38
N ALA A 300 3.82 -0.32 28.31
CA ALA A 300 3.36 -0.76 27.00
C ALA A 300 4.58 -0.86 26.08
N LEU A 301 4.96 -2.10 25.77
CA LEU A 301 6.11 -2.44 24.96
C LEU A 301 5.66 -2.76 23.53
N PHE A 302 5.98 -1.87 22.60
CA PHE A 302 5.79 -2.08 21.17
C PHE A 302 6.88 -3.03 20.68
N TYR A 303 6.51 -4.24 20.25
CA TYR A 303 7.46 -5.31 19.94
C TYR A 303 7.38 -5.82 18.49
N SER A 304 6.25 -5.64 17.80
CA SER A 304 6.13 -5.91 16.36
C SER A 304 5.39 -4.78 15.65
N ILE A 305 5.88 -4.41 14.46
CA ILE A 305 5.16 -3.54 13.52
C ILE A 305 5.36 -4.11 12.12
N SER A 306 4.26 -4.55 11.52
CA SER A 306 4.27 -5.28 10.26
C SER A 306 3.47 -4.51 9.21
N SER A 307 4.07 -4.29 8.02
CA SER A 307 3.39 -3.81 6.82
C SER A 307 2.99 -5.01 5.99
N THR A 308 1.74 -5.06 5.55
CA THR A 308 1.15 -6.30 4.98
C THR A 308 1.21 -6.36 3.47
N GLN A 309 1.36 -5.21 2.80
CA GLN A 309 1.30 -5.10 1.36
C GLN A 309 2.71 -4.80 0.81
N PRO A 310 3.34 -5.73 0.07
CA PRO A 310 4.64 -5.49 -0.57
C PRO A 310 4.62 -4.28 -1.50
N GLY A 311 3.48 -4.05 -2.17
CA GLY A 311 3.21 -2.88 -2.99
C GLY A 311 3.18 -1.55 -2.24
N LEU A 312 3.18 -1.55 -0.91
CA LEU A 312 3.33 -0.35 -0.09
C LEU A 312 4.75 -0.17 0.45
N SER A 313 5.71 -1.00 0.01
CA SER A 313 7.12 -0.86 0.41
C SER A 313 7.66 0.54 0.13
N GLY A 314 8.29 1.15 1.15
CA GLY A 314 8.85 2.49 1.12
C GLY A 314 7.82 3.63 1.09
N ILE A 315 6.53 3.36 1.34
CA ILE A 315 5.50 4.37 1.59
C ILE A 315 5.45 4.63 3.09
N ASN A 316 6.06 5.74 3.49
CA ASN A 316 6.12 6.10 4.91
C ASN A 316 4.75 6.55 5.40
N LEU A 317 3.97 5.59 5.88
CA LEU A 317 2.70 5.84 6.55
C LEU A 317 2.91 6.53 7.92
N GLY A 318 4.15 6.81 8.32
CA GLY A 318 4.46 7.90 9.25
C GLY A 318 4.64 7.49 10.71
N LYS A 319 5.49 8.28 11.40
CA LYS A 319 5.58 8.33 12.87
C LYS A 319 4.23 8.61 13.55
N PHE A 320 3.27 9.16 12.79
CA PHE A 320 1.94 9.50 13.28
C PHE A 320 1.09 8.28 13.63
N LEU A 321 1.31 7.13 12.98
CA LEU A 321 0.59 5.90 13.31
C LEU A 321 0.93 5.43 14.72
N ILE A 322 2.23 5.27 15.01
CA ILE A 322 2.69 4.90 16.35
C ILE A 322 2.18 5.90 17.40
N LYS A 323 2.21 7.20 17.09
CA LYS A 323 1.67 8.23 17.99
C LYS A 323 0.18 8.02 18.29
N ARG A 324 -0.65 7.74 17.28
CA ARG A 324 -2.09 7.47 17.48
C ARG A 324 -2.31 6.24 18.37
N VAL A 325 -1.54 5.17 18.19
CA VAL A 325 -1.62 3.98 19.06
C VAL A 325 -1.21 4.34 20.50
N ILE A 326 -0.12 5.09 20.68
CA ILE A 326 0.30 5.59 22.00
C ILE A 326 -0.81 6.42 22.66
N ASP A 327 -1.46 7.29 21.91
CA ASP A 327 -2.51 8.15 22.43
C ASP A 327 -3.73 7.33 22.87
N VAL A 328 -4.09 6.26 22.14
CA VAL A 328 -5.13 5.30 22.56
C VAL A 328 -4.72 4.55 23.83
N VAL A 329 -3.52 3.97 23.87
CA VAL A 329 -3.02 3.23 25.03
C VAL A 329 -2.97 4.12 26.28
N ARG A 330 -2.51 5.37 26.14
CA ARG A 330 -2.48 6.33 27.27
C ARG A 330 -3.85 6.84 27.69
N LYS A 331 -4.80 6.92 26.76
CA LYS A 331 -6.18 7.28 27.09
C LYS A 331 -6.80 6.21 27.99
N ASP A 332 -6.56 4.95 27.68
CA ASP A 332 -7.08 3.81 28.46
C ASP A 332 -6.26 3.60 29.75
N MET A 333 -4.95 3.88 29.71
CA MET A 333 -4.00 3.62 30.79
C MET A 333 -3.10 4.84 31.07
N PRO A 334 -3.59 5.88 31.78
CA PRO A 334 -2.88 7.18 31.87
C PRO A 334 -1.49 7.15 32.52
N ARG A 335 -1.21 6.15 33.37
CA ARG A 335 0.06 6.00 34.08
C ARG A 335 1.07 5.10 33.37
N ILE A 336 0.70 4.52 32.22
CA ILE A 336 1.56 3.56 31.53
C ILE A 336 2.76 4.25 30.87
N SER A 337 3.95 3.70 31.09
CA SER A 337 5.14 4.06 30.35
C SER A 337 5.11 3.41 28.96
N VAL A 338 5.68 4.07 27.95
CA VAL A 338 5.72 3.53 26.58
C VAL A 338 7.16 3.27 26.20
N SER A 339 7.43 2.05 25.75
CA SER A 339 8.74 1.56 25.35
C SER A 339 8.68 0.80 24.01
N PHE A 340 9.84 0.66 23.36
CA PHE A 340 9.97 -0.05 22.09
C PHE A 340 11.04 -1.12 22.24
N TYR A 341 10.69 -2.38 21.98
CA TYR A 341 11.64 -3.48 21.99
C TYR A 341 12.24 -3.64 20.61
N ARG A 342 13.55 -3.37 20.45
CA ARG A 342 14.36 -3.56 19.22
C ARG A 342 13.51 -3.67 17.96
N VAL A 343 12.68 -2.64 17.73
CA VAL A 343 11.78 -2.65 16.59
C VAL A 343 12.71 -2.36 15.44
N ASP A 344 13.16 -3.42 14.76
CA ASP A 344 13.67 -3.32 13.42
C ASP A 344 12.55 -2.63 12.67
N ALA A 345 12.71 -1.33 12.45
CA ALA A 345 11.77 -0.58 11.67
C ALA A 345 11.84 -1.19 10.27
N VAL A 346 10.95 -2.15 10.00
CA VAL A 346 10.49 -2.42 8.65
C VAL A 346 10.16 -1.03 8.14
N GLN A 347 10.94 -0.57 7.17
CA GLN A 347 10.87 0.81 6.71
C GLN A 347 9.41 1.13 6.42
N PHE A 348 8.85 2.04 7.22
CA PHE A 348 7.70 2.82 6.80
C PHE A 348 8.14 3.58 5.56
#